data_AF-A0A353BV56-F1
#
_entry.id   AF-A0A353BV56-F1
#
_cell.length_a   1.000
_cell.length_b   1.000
_cell.length_c   1.000
_cell.angle_alpha   90.00
_cell.angle_beta   90.00
_cell.angle_gamma   90.00
#
_symmetry.space_group_name_H-M   'P 1'
#
loop_
_entity.id
_entity.type
_entity.pdbx_description
1 polymer ?
#
loop_
_entity_poly.entity_id
_entity_poly.type
_entity_poly.pdbx_seq_one_letter_code
_entity_poly.pdbx_strand_id
1 'polypeptide(L)'
;MKVLCSTQFGSGTVLGQTMRVAAIAKALEHKGHQIKFLAGEKLIPVLKDYQFDLLSLPQMPEIVFPKSPAEIEDPSYRERALVNIEKILKILT
;
A
#
# COMPACT_ATOMS: atom_id res chain seq x y z
N MET A 1 17.22 -15.92 5.37
CA MET A 1 15.95 -15.71 6.13
C MET A 1 14.84 -15.38 5.14
N LYS A 2 13.56 -15.57 5.52
CA LYS A 2 12.40 -15.14 4.74
C LYS A 2 11.98 -13.73 5.18
N VAL A 3 11.78 -12.82 4.24
CA VAL A 3 11.45 -11.42 4.49
C VAL A 3 10.21 -11.05 3.69
N LEU A 4 9.21 -10.49 4.37
CA LEU A 4 8.02 -9.90 3.76
C LEU A 4 8.17 -8.38 3.76
N CYS A 5 8.14 -7.77 2.58
CA CYS A 5 8.20 -6.34 2.40
C CYS A 5 6.80 -5.77 2.14
N SER A 6 6.49 -4.62 2.74
CA SER A 6 5.26 -3.86 2.48
C SER A 6 5.57 -2.36 2.49
N THR A 7 4.79 -1.59 1.76
CA THR A 7 4.88 -0.12 1.74
C THR A 7 3.53 0.50 2.07
N GLN A 8 3.52 1.80 2.39
CA GLN A 8 2.28 2.51 2.69
C GLN A 8 1.37 2.56 1.46
N PHE A 9 0.06 2.39 1.68
CA PHE A 9 -0.98 2.50 0.67
C PHE A 9 -1.63 3.89 0.78
N GLY A 10 -1.59 4.71 -0.28
CA GLY A 10 -2.10 6.09 -0.25
C GLY A 10 -1.69 6.95 -1.46
N SER A 11 -2.01 8.24 -1.45
CA SER A 11 -1.64 9.20 -2.51
C SER A 11 -0.50 10.13 -2.09
N GLY A 12 0.48 10.36 -2.97
CA GLY A 12 1.46 11.44 -2.85
C GLY A 12 2.92 11.00 -2.69
N THR A 13 3.22 10.00 -1.86
CA THR A 13 4.62 9.58 -1.55
C THR A 13 4.91 8.09 -1.76
N VAL A 14 3.90 7.33 -2.21
CA VAL A 14 3.94 5.87 -2.28
C VAL A 14 5.01 5.34 -3.21
N LEU A 15 5.26 5.99 -4.35
CA LEU A 15 6.31 5.56 -5.27
C LEU A 15 7.71 5.69 -4.64
N GLY A 16 8.06 6.86 -4.10
CA GLY A 16 9.38 7.09 -3.51
C GLY A 16 9.63 6.26 -2.24
N GLN A 17 8.59 5.95 -1.47
CA GLN A 17 8.70 4.97 -0.39
C GLN A 17 8.94 3.55 -0.92
N THR A 18 8.17 3.14 -1.94
CA THR A 18 8.29 1.82 -2.56
C THR A 18 9.68 1.58 -3.14
N MET A 19 10.26 2.57 -3.81
CA MET A 19 11.62 2.48 -4.34
C MET A 19 12.68 2.27 -3.26
N ARG A 20 12.54 2.94 -2.10
CA ARG A 20 13.47 2.76 -0.98
C ARG A 20 13.38 1.35 -0.40
N VAL A 21 12.17 0.81 -0.24
CA VAL A 21 11.97 -0.57 0.22
C VAL A 21 12.50 -1.57 -0.80
N ALA A 22 12.27 -1.35 -2.10
CA ALA A 22 12.80 -2.18 -3.18
C ALA A 22 14.33 -2.24 -3.16
N ALA A 23 15.02 -1.10 -2.98
CA ALA A 23 16.48 -1.07 -2.91
C ALA A 23 17.02 -1.91 -1.74
N ILE A 24 16.41 -1.78 -0.55
CA ILE A 24 16.78 -2.58 0.63
C ILE A 24 16.49 -4.06 0.38
N ALA A 25 15.34 -4.38 -0.19
CA ALA A 25 14.93 -5.74 -0.50
C ALA A 25 15.94 -6.42 -1.46
N LYS A 26 16.41 -5.72 -2.49
CA LYS A 26 17.47 -6.24 -3.38
C LYS A 26 18.79 -6.45 -2.66
N ALA A 27 19.20 -5.52 -1.80
CA ALA A 27 20.42 -5.71 -1.02
C ALA A 27 20.34 -6.95 -0.10
N LEU A 28 19.15 -7.25 0.44
CA LEU A 28 18.92 -8.47 1.22
C LEU A 28 18.87 -9.71 0.32
N GLU A 29 18.24 -9.65 -0.85
CA GLU A 29 18.24 -10.76 -1.81
C GLU A 29 19.67 -11.15 -2.23
N HIS A 30 20.54 -10.17 -2.51
CA HIS A 30 21.96 -10.40 -2.82
C HIS A 30 22.74 -11.08 -1.67
N LYS A 31 22.27 -10.94 -0.43
CA LYS A 31 22.83 -11.64 0.75
C LYS A 31 22.22 -13.02 0.98
N GLY A 32 21.39 -13.52 0.05
CA GLY A 32 20.76 -14.83 0.12
C GLY A 32 19.46 -14.87 0.93
N HIS A 33 18.83 -13.71 1.19
CA HIS A 33 17.51 -13.67 1.81
C HIS A 33 16.41 -13.93 0.77
N GLN A 34 15.37 -14.67 1.15
CA GLN A 34 14.18 -14.89 0.32
C GLN A 34 13.21 -13.72 0.53
N ILE A 35 12.91 -13.00 -0.53
CA ILE A 35 12.08 -11.79 -0.48
C ILE A 35 10.71 -12.06 -1.10
N LYS A 36 9.65 -11.67 -0.41
CA LYS A 36 8.31 -11.49 -0.97
C LYS A 36 7.87 -10.05 -0.78
N PHE A 37 7.18 -9.48 -1.75
CA PHE A 37 6.73 -8.10 -1.71
C PHE A 37 5.22 -8.01 -1.81
N LEU A 38 4.59 -7.44 -0.78
CA LEU A 38 3.16 -7.18 -0.74
C LEU A 38 2.85 -5.90 -1.53
N ALA A 39 2.06 -5.98 -2.59
CA ALA A 39 1.79 -4.85 -3.48
C ALA A 39 0.30 -4.76 -3.85
N GLY A 40 -0.25 -3.55 -3.82
CA GLY A 40 -1.56 -3.26 -4.39
C GLY A 40 -1.48 -3.03 -5.91
N GLU A 41 -2.63 -3.02 -6.59
CA GLU A 41 -2.76 -2.95 -8.05
C GLU A 41 -1.88 -1.88 -8.73
N LYS A 42 -1.82 -0.67 -8.15
CA LYS A 42 -1.05 0.45 -8.71
C LYS A 42 0.47 0.26 -8.62
N LEU A 43 0.95 -0.58 -7.69
CA LEU A 43 2.37 -0.81 -7.44
C LEU A 43 2.90 -2.06 -8.14
N ILE A 44 2.04 -3.01 -8.50
CA ILE A 44 2.45 -4.22 -9.22
C ILE A 44 3.21 -3.89 -10.51
N PRO A 45 2.75 -2.98 -11.40
CA PRO A 45 3.48 -2.63 -12.61
C PRO A 45 4.87 -2.05 -12.31
N VAL A 46 5.00 -1.25 -11.25
CA VAL A 46 6.27 -0.62 -10.86
C VAL A 46 7.28 -1.65 -10.34
N LEU A 47 6.81 -2.63 -9.58
CA LEU A 47 7.66 -3.63 -8.95
C LEU A 47 8.00 -4.82 -9.86
N LYS A 48 7.27 -4.99 -10.96
CA LYS A 48 7.45 -6.10 -11.91
C LYS A 48 8.87 -6.14 -12.49
N ASP A 49 9.44 -4.98 -12.79
CA ASP A 49 10.78 -4.85 -13.37
C ASP A 49 11.89 -5.29 -12.41
N TYR A 50 11.60 -5.34 -11.10
CA TYR A 50 12.55 -5.76 -10.08
C TYR A 50 12.52 -7.28 -9.84
N GLN A 51 11.70 -8.05 -10.54
CA GLN A 51 11.66 -9.52 -10.42
C GLN A 51 11.46 -10.04 -8.98
N PHE A 52 10.78 -9.28 -8.13
CA PHE A 52 10.40 -9.78 -6.80
C PHE A 52 9.26 -10.81 -6.92
N ASP A 53 9.17 -11.71 -5.95
CA ASP A 53 7.97 -12.53 -5.74
C ASP A 53 6.86 -11.65 -5.15
N LEU A 54 5.90 -11.27 -5.99
CA LEU A 54 4.84 -10.31 -5.64
C LEU A 54 3.60 -11.02 -5.08
N LEU A 55 3.20 -10.60 -3.89
CA LEU A 55 1.91 -10.96 -3.30
C LEU A 55 0.93 -9.82 -3.54
N SER A 56 -0.05 -10.05 -4.41
CA SER A 56 -1.10 -9.07 -4.69
C SER A 56 -2.01 -8.93 -3.48
N LEU A 57 -2.27 -7.68 -3.08
CA LEU A 57 -3.38 -7.39 -2.20
C LEU A 57 -4.70 -7.37 -2.98
N PRO A 58 -5.82 -7.68 -2.31
CA PRO A 58 -7.14 -7.39 -2.86
C PRO A 58 -7.29 -5.88 -3.08
N GLN A 59 -8.19 -5.52 -3.98
CA GLN A 59 -8.46 -4.12 -4.29
C GLN A 59 -8.97 -3.41 -3.04
N MET A 60 -8.17 -2.48 -2.50
CA MET A 60 -8.54 -1.69 -1.35
C MET A 60 -9.40 -0.49 -1.80
N PRO A 61 -10.45 -0.12 -1.04
CA PRO A 61 -11.24 1.07 -1.33
C PRO A 61 -10.35 2.31 -1.33
N GLU A 62 -10.64 3.25 -2.23
CA GLU A 62 -9.93 4.53 -2.23
C GLU A 62 -10.30 5.33 -0.97
N ILE A 63 -9.33 5.49 -0.08
CA ILE A 63 -9.51 6.28 1.14
C ILE A 63 -9.22 7.74 0.78
N VAL A 64 -10.28 8.53 0.60
CA VAL A 64 -10.17 9.98 0.45
C VAL A 64 -9.94 10.57 1.83
N PHE A 65 -8.69 10.91 2.12
CA PHE A 65 -8.35 11.70 3.30
C PHE A 65 -8.69 13.18 3.05
N PRO A 66 -9.18 13.88 4.08
CA PRO A 66 -9.55 15.28 3.98
C PRO A 66 -8.29 16.09 3.70
N LYS A 67 -8.33 16.92 2.67
CA LYS A 67 -7.23 17.73 2.18
C LYS A 67 -7.08 19.03 2.97
N SER A 68 -8.09 19.40 3.76
CA SER A 68 -8.10 20.60 4.58
C SER A 68 -8.89 20.40 5.88
N PRO A 69 -8.65 21.22 6.92
CA PRO A 69 -9.46 21.22 8.13
C PRO A 69 -10.95 21.47 7.86
N ALA A 70 -11.28 22.29 6.85
CA ALA A 70 -12.66 22.54 6.45
C ALA A 70 -13.39 21.28 5.96
N GLU A 71 -12.66 20.34 5.32
CA GLU A 71 -13.23 19.04 4.93
C GLU A 71 -13.42 18.08 6.11
N ILE A 72 -12.72 18.30 7.24
CA ILE A 72 -12.89 17.52 8.47
C ILE A 72 -14.15 17.99 9.22
N GLU A 73 -14.44 19.29 9.15
CA GLU A 73 -15.61 19.91 9.78
C GLU A 73 -16.91 19.67 8.99
N ASP A 74 -16.83 19.21 7.74
CA ASP A 74 -17.99 18.78 6.94
C ASP A 74 -18.70 17.59 7.63
N PRO A 75 -19.95 17.74 8.07
CA PRO A 75 -20.70 16.67 8.72
C PRO A 75 -20.81 15.40 7.86
N SER A 76 -20.81 15.55 6.53
CA SER A 76 -20.90 14.44 5.58
C SER A 76 -19.59 13.64 5.44
N TYR A 77 -18.45 14.19 5.89
CA TYR A 77 -17.18 13.48 5.90
C TYR A 77 -17.19 12.29 6.86
N ARG A 78 -17.79 12.43 8.05
CA ARG A 78 -17.91 11.31 9.02
C ARG A 78 -18.69 10.14 8.45
N GLU A 79 -19.80 10.42 7.77
CA GLU A 79 -20.64 9.39 7.13
C GLU A 79 -19.88 8.67 6.02
N ARG A 80 -19.20 9.42 5.14
CA ARG A 80 -18.35 8.84 4.09
C ARG A 80 -17.21 8.00 4.68
N ALA A 81 -16.59 8.45 5.76
CA ALA A 81 -15.50 7.74 6.43
C ALA A 81 -15.97 6.40 7.04
N LEU A 82 -17.14 6.38 7.70
CA LEU A 82 -17.73 5.16 8.25
C LEU A 82 -18.05 4.14 7.15
N VAL A 83 -18.68 4.57 6.05
CA VAL A 83 -18.96 3.70 4.90
C VAL A 83 -17.68 3.12 4.30
N ASN A 84 -16.61 3.91 4.22
CA ASN A 84 -15.31 3.44 3.74
C ASN A 84 -14.67 2.43 4.69
N ILE A 85 -14.76 2.65 6.01
CA ILE A 85 -14.27 1.70 7.02
C ILE A 85 -15.02 0.37 6.94
N GLU A 86 -16.35 0.40 6.83
CA GLU A 86 -17.16 -0.82 6.67
C GLU A 86 -16.80 -1.62 5.42
N LYS A 87 -16.55 -0.93 4.29
CA LYS A 87 -16.10 -1.56 3.05
C LYS A 87 -14.73 -2.24 3.23
N ILE A 88 -13.81 -1.61 3.95
CA ILE A 88 -12.50 -2.19 4.25
C ILE A 88 -12.66 -3.44 5.12
N LEU A 89 -13.46 -3.37 6.18
CA LEU A 89 -13.67 -4.50 7.10
C LEU A 89 -14.23 -5.73 6.37
N LYS A 90 -15.15 -5.54 5.42
CA LYS A 90 -15.70 -6.63 4.58
C LYS A 90 -14.68 -7.30 3.66
N ILE A 91 -13.57 -6.63 3.32
CA ILE A 91 -12.50 -7.21 2.50
C ILE A 91 -11.52 -8.03 3.35
N LEU A 92 -11.45 -7.73 4.66
CA LEU A 92 -10.52 -8.33 5.60
C LEU A 92 -11.11 -9.51 6.40
N THR A 93 -12.41 -9.80 6.23
CA THR A 93 -13.14 -10.90 6.89
C THR A 93 -13.62 -11.92 5.87
#